data_AF-A0AAE7JA71-F1
#
_entry.id   AF-A0AAE7JA71-F1
#
_cell.length_a   1.000
_cell.length_b   1.000
_cell.length_c   1.000
_cell.angle_alpha   90.00
_cell.angle_beta   90.00
_cell.angle_gamma   90.00
#
_symmetry.space_group_name_H-M   'P 1'
#
loop_
_entity.id
_entity.type
_entity.pdbx_description
1 polymer ?
#
loop_
_entity_poly.entity_id
_entity_poly.type
_entity_poly.pdbx_seq_one_letter_code
_entity_poly.pdbx_strand_id
1 'polypeptide(L)'
;MNNLLSPGNLITVAGGVLTVVGAVAYGSGNANLSLPTIFYGIPILLGGLALKSSELPPAKRVTPAGQLKNERADAAPELAKLLSDVTRWRYGQKAHLESSLEALKLWDEDEPPQLLEIEELHGPSGYGLRLRFKRGKVPLEQWQEKQERLGRFFAKGLQAQITALGSARLDLTLLPAAGEHGQQ
;
A
#
# COMPACT_ATOMS: atom_id res chain seq x y z
N MET A 1 -0.49 1.00 11.68
CA MET A 1 -1.70 0.16 11.62
C MET A 1 -1.30 -1.21 12.15
N ASN A 2 -2.13 -1.85 12.99
CA ASN A 2 -1.79 -3.17 13.52
C ASN A 2 -1.97 -4.23 12.41
N ASN A 3 -0.88 -4.84 11.96
CA ASN A 3 -0.89 -5.96 11.01
C ASN A 3 -1.75 -7.16 11.46
N LEU A 4 -2.13 -7.17 12.75
CA LEU A 4 -3.04 -8.15 13.35
C LEU A 4 -4.46 -8.11 12.76
N LEU A 5 -4.87 -6.97 12.19
CA LEU A 5 -6.21 -6.80 11.60
C LEU A 5 -6.21 -6.99 10.07
N SER A 6 -5.16 -7.59 9.49
CA SER A 6 -5.17 -7.89 8.05
C SER A 6 -6.27 -8.93 7.74
N PRO A 7 -6.96 -8.83 6.59
CA PRO A 7 -7.99 -9.81 6.22
C PRO A 7 -7.45 -11.25 6.18
N GLY A 8 -6.22 -11.45 5.68
CA GLY A 8 -5.55 -12.75 5.72
C GLY A 8 -5.42 -13.29 7.15
N ASN A 9 -4.97 -12.45 8.09
CA ASN A 9 -4.83 -12.86 9.49
C ASN A 9 -6.18 -13.22 10.14
N LEU A 10 -7.24 -12.46 9.85
CA LEU A 10 -8.59 -12.73 10.38
C LEU A 10 -9.12 -14.10 9.90
N ILE A 11 -8.95 -14.41 8.61
CA ILE A 11 -9.38 -15.68 8.03
C ILE A 11 -8.54 -16.83 8.60
N THR A 12 -7.21 -16.66 8.70
CA THR A 12 -6.32 -17.66 9.32
C THR A 12 -6.73 -17.97 10.75
N VAL A 13 -6.97 -16.94 11.58
CA VAL A 13 -7.38 -17.12 12.97
C VAL A 13 -8.74 -17.82 13.06
N ALA A 14 -9.72 -17.40 12.27
CA ALA A 14 -11.03 -18.03 12.23
C ALA A 14 -10.94 -19.52 11.84
N GLY A 15 -10.21 -19.84 10.78
CA GLY A 15 -9.98 -21.22 10.35
C GLY A 15 -9.21 -22.05 11.37
N GLY A 16 -8.20 -21.45 12.02
CA GLY A 16 -7.44 -22.10 13.09
C GLY A 16 -8.31 -22.44 14.29
N VAL A 17 -9.15 -21.50 14.75
CA VAL A 17 -10.11 -21.73 15.84
C VAL A 17 -11.09 -22.85 15.48
N LEU A 18 -11.69 -22.82 14.29
CA LEU A 18 -12.60 -23.88 13.83
C LEU A 18 -11.91 -25.25 13.80
N THR A 19 -10.67 -25.30 13.31
CA THR A 19 -9.88 -26.53 13.24
C THR A 19 -9.58 -27.09 14.63
N VAL A 20 -9.20 -26.23 15.59
CA VAL A 20 -8.94 -26.63 16.98
C VAL A 20 -10.22 -27.13 17.67
N VAL A 21 -11.33 -26.39 17.55
CA VAL A 21 -12.63 -26.82 18.09
C VAL A 21 -13.04 -28.17 17.51
N GLY A 22 -12.85 -28.36 16.21
CA GLY A 22 -13.15 -29.62 15.55
C GLY A 22 -12.30 -30.79 16.01
N ALA A 23 -11.00 -30.58 16.20
CA ALA A 23 -10.09 -31.58 16.73
C ALA A 23 -10.47 -32.00 18.17
N VAL A 24 -10.79 -31.03 19.04
CA VAL A 24 -11.25 -31.29 20.42
C VAL A 24 -12.59 -32.03 20.42
N ALA A 25 -13.53 -31.63 19.57
CA ALA A 25 -14.83 -32.29 19.43
C ALA A 25 -14.67 -33.73 18.91
N TYR A 26 -13.75 -33.96 17.97
CA TYR A 26 -13.44 -35.29 17.46
C TYR A 26 -12.90 -36.20 18.58
N GLY A 27 -11.92 -35.71 19.35
CA GLY A 27 -11.36 -36.45 20.50
C GLY A 27 -12.36 -36.71 21.63
N SER A 28 -13.42 -35.90 21.72
CA SER A 28 -14.50 -36.04 22.71
C SER A 28 -15.70 -36.84 22.20
N GLY A 29 -15.65 -37.40 20.99
CA GLY A 29 -16.73 -38.20 20.39
C GLY A 29 -17.94 -37.39 19.90
N ASN A 30 -17.86 -36.06 19.83
CA ASN A 30 -18.96 -35.22 19.35
C ASN A 30 -18.88 -35.03 17.82
N ALA A 31 -19.38 -36.01 17.08
CA ALA A 31 -19.37 -36.02 15.61
C ALA A 31 -20.13 -34.84 14.98
N ASN A 32 -21.25 -34.42 15.59
CA ASN A 32 -22.09 -33.33 15.09
C ASN A 32 -21.36 -31.98 15.12
N LEU A 33 -20.44 -31.80 16.06
CA LEU A 33 -19.60 -30.61 16.13
C LEU A 33 -18.30 -30.77 15.33
N SER A 34 -17.64 -31.93 15.40
CA SER A 34 -16.33 -32.14 14.79
C SER A 34 -16.35 -32.12 13.27
N LEU A 35 -17.34 -32.77 12.65
CA LEU A 35 -17.41 -32.89 11.19
C LEU A 35 -17.53 -31.52 10.49
N PRO A 36 -18.51 -30.66 10.80
CA PRO A 36 -18.62 -29.36 10.14
C PRO A 36 -17.42 -28.45 10.46
N THR A 37 -16.94 -28.44 11.70
CA THR A 37 -15.85 -27.54 12.11
C THR A 37 -14.52 -27.90 11.48
N ILE A 38 -14.20 -29.19 11.30
CA ILE A 38 -13.01 -29.61 10.55
C ILE A 38 -13.19 -29.36 9.05
N PHE A 39 -14.35 -29.74 8.49
CA PHE A 39 -14.60 -29.67 7.04
C PHE A 39 -14.55 -28.24 6.50
N TYR A 40 -15.00 -27.25 7.29
CA TYR A 40 -14.87 -25.84 6.93
C TYR A 40 -13.60 -25.21 7.52
N GLY A 41 -13.17 -25.60 8.71
CA GLY A 41 -12.04 -25.01 9.41
C GLY A 41 -10.73 -25.16 8.66
N ILE A 42 -10.40 -26.37 8.18
CA ILE A 42 -9.14 -26.61 7.46
C ILE A 42 -9.09 -25.83 6.14
N PRO A 43 -10.11 -25.88 5.25
CA PRO A 43 -10.10 -25.06 4.04
C PRO A 43 -10.02 -23.56 4.31
N ILE A 44 -10.74 -23.05 5.32
CA ILE A 44 -10.66 -21.64 5.72
C ILE A 44 -9.25 -21.30 6.23
N LEU A 45 -8.64 -22.16 7.05
CA LEU A 45 -7.29 -21.96 7.56
C LEU A 45 -6.27 -21.90 6.43
N LEU A 46 -6.32 -22.87 5.51
CA LEU A 46 -5.42 -22.92 4.35
C LEU A 46 -5.62 -21.71 3.44
N GLY A 47 -6.87 -21.32 3.17
CA GLY A 47 -7.19 -20.11 2.41
C GLY A 47 -6.66 -18.84 3.08
N GLY A 48 -6.81 -18.72 4.41
CA GLY A 48 -6.27 -17.61 5.19
C GLY A 48 -4.75 -17.54 5.13
N LEU A 49 -4.06 -18.68 5.31
CA LEU A 49 -2.60 -18.77 5.20
C LEU A 49 -2.11 -18.40 3.80
N ALA A 50 -2.80 -18.84 2.75
CA ALA A 50 -2.48 -18.47 1.37
C ALA A 50 -2.60 -16.95 1.14
N LEU A 51 -3.68 -16.33 1.63
CA LEU A 51 -3.86 -14.87 1.58
C LEU A 51 -2.78 -14.14 2.37
N LYS A 52 -2.46 -14.63 3.57
CA LYS A 52 -1.42 -14.07 4.45
C LYS A 52 -0.05 -14.10 3.78
N SER A 53 0.28 -15.18 3.07
CA SER A 53 1.54 -15.32 2.34
C SER A 53 1.67 -14.34 1.17
N SER A 54 0.54 -13.86 0.63
CA SER A 54 0.51 -12.98 -0.53
C SER A 54 0.17 -11.54 -0.16
N GLU A 55 0.04 -11.22 1.14
CA GLU A 55 -0.42 -9.91 1.57
C GLU A 55 0.68 -8.86 1.43
N LEU A 56 0.29 -7.67 0.96
CA LEU A 56 1.10 -6.48 0.98
C LEU A 56 0.42 -5.46 1.91
N PRO A 57 1.05 -5.09 3.04
CA PRO A 57 0.47 -4.17 4.00
C PRO A 57 0.38 -2.76 3.42
N PRO A 58 -0.62 -1.96 3.80
CA PRO A 58 -0.75 -0.59 3.34
C PRO A 58 0.45 0.26 3.77
N ALA A 59 0.84 1.22 2.93
CA ALA A 59 1.81 2.24 3.30
C ALA A 59 1.32 3.01 4.54
N LYS A 60 2.23 3.34 5.44
CA LYS A 60 1.86 4.10 6.64
C LYS A 60 1.45 5.50 6.25
N ARG A 61 0.17 5.81 6.46
CA ARG A 61 -0.34 7.16 6.29
C ARG A 61 0.12 8.03 7.47
N VAL A 62 0.90 9.07 7.19
CA VAL A 62 1.43 10.00 8.20
C VAL A 62 0.34 10.99 8.62
N THR A 63 -0.34 11.58 7.64
CA THR A 63 -1.42 12.56 7.89
C THR A 63 -2.72 11.84 8.26
N PRO A 64 -3.35 12.16 9.41
CA PRO A 64 -4.65 11.63 9.79
C PRO A 64 -5.73 11.81 8.71
N ALA A 65 -6.63 10.83 8.61
CA ALA A 65 -7.55 10.72 7.47
C ALA A 65 -8.49 11.91 7.25
N GLY A 66 -8.84 12.61 8.33
CA GLY A 66 -9.73 13.78 8.31
C GLY A 66 -9.01 15.13 8.20
N GLN A 67 -7.68 15.18 8.37
CA GLN A 67 -6.98 16.46 8.53
C GLN A 67 -6.97 17.29 7.25
N LEU A 68 -6.73 16.67 6.08
CA LEU A 68 -6.71 17.35 4.78
C LEU A 68 -7.83 16.85 3.84
N LYS A 69 -9.01 16.57 4.40
CA LYS A 69 -10.11 15.95 3.65
C LYS A 69 -10.67 16.87 2.57
N ASN A 70 -10.82 18.17 2.88
CA ASN A 70 -11.41 19.15 1.96
C ASN A 70 -10.42 19.50 0.86
N GLU A 71 -9.17 19.75 1.24
CA GLU A 71 -8.05 20.04 0.36
C GLU A 71 -7.83 18.90 -0.64
N ARG A 72 -7.96 17.64 -0.19
CA ARG A 72 -7.91 16.48 -1.08
C ARG A 72 -9.09 16.42 -2.05
N ALA A 73 -10.27 16.86 -1.63
CA ALA A 73 -11.47 16.86 -2.47
C ALA A 73 -11.39 17.93 -3.58
N ASP A 74 -10.76 19.06 -3.30
CA ASP A 74 -10.56 20.17 -4.23
C ASP A 74 -9.34 19.97 -5.15
N ALA A 75 -8.53 18.93 -4.92
CA ALA A 75 -7.33 18.61 -5.68
C ALA A 75 -7.59 17.68 -6.88
N ALA A 76 -6.53 17.41 -7.66
CA ALA A 76 -6.57 16.42 -8.73
C ALA A 76 -7.03 15.04 -8.21
N PRO A 77 -8.10 14.44 -8.79
CA PRO A 77 -8.67 13.17 -8.29
C PRO A 77 -7.67 12.01 -8.34
N GLU A 78 -6.66 12.08 -9.20
CA GLU A 78 -5.57 11.12 -9.29
C GLU A 78 -4.76 11.02 -7.98
N LEU A 79 -4.57 12.13 -7.26
CA LEU A 79 -3.89 12.12 -5.96
C LEU A 79 -4.72 11.39 -4.90
N ALA A 80 -6.03 11.63 -4.87
CA ALA A 80 -6.92 10.91 -3.95
C ALA A 80 -6.95 9.40 -4.28
N LYS A 81 -6.94 9.06 -5.58
CA LYS A 81 -6.84 7.68 -6.04
C LYS A 81 -5.52 7.05 -5.62
N LEU A 82 -4.39 7.73 -5.84
CA LEU A 82 -3.05 7.27 -5.44
C LEU A 82 -2.99 7.00 -3.93
N LEU A 83 -3.48 7.93 -3.11
CA LEU A 83 -3.54 7.76 -1.66
C LEU A 83 -4.35 6.53 -1.26
N SER A 84 -5.55 6.35 -1.82
CA SER A 84 -6.40 5.18 -1.57
C SER A 84 -5.72 3.88 -2.03
N ASP A 85 -5.02 3.92 -3.16
CA ASP A 85 -4.41 2.77 -3.79
C ASP A 85 -3.32 2.14 -2.92
N VAL A 86 -2.51 2.98 -2.26
CA VAL A 86 -1.37 2.57 -1.42
C VAL A 86 -1.71 2.42 0.07
N THR A 87 -2.85 2.95 0.53
CA THR A 87 -3.27 2.87 1.94
C THR A 87 -4.24 1.72 2.24
N ARG A 88 -4.46 0.82 1.28
CA ARG A 88 -5.26 -0.40 1.45
C ARG A 88 -4.41 -1.68 1.37
N TRP A 89 -4.94 -2.76 1.95
CA TRP A 89 -4.35 -4.09 1.82
C TRP A 89 -4.40 -4.57 0.36
N ARG A 90 -3.29 -5.16 -0.09
CA ARG A 90 -3.16 -5.78 -1.41
C ARG A 90 -2.74 -7.23 -1.30
N TYR A 91 -2.97 -7.97 -2.38
CA TYR A 91 -2.63 -9.38 -2.46
C TYR A 91 -1.99 -9.69 -3.81
N GLY A 92 -0.92 -10.49 -3.78
CA GLY A 92 -0.23 -10.97 -4.98
C GLY A 92 0.68 -9.94 -5.67
N GLN A 93 0.98 -8.81 -5.01
CA GLN A 93 1.92 -7.79 -5.50
C GLN A 93 3.18 -7.79 -4.64
N LYS A 94 4.35 -7.55 -5.24
CA LYS A 94 5.64 -7.48 -4.53
C LYS A 94 5.83 -6.16 -3.79
N ALA A 95 5.27 -5.08 -4.32
CA ALA A 95 5.38 -3.74 -3.75
C ALA A 95 4.20 -2.85 -4.18
N HIS A 96 3.98 -1.76 -3.44
CA HIS A 96 3.05 -0.73 -3.89
C HIS A 96 3.59 -0.07 -5.15
N LEU A 97 2.68 0.28 -6.08
CA LEU A 97 3.01 0.97 -7.33
C LEU A 97 3.91 0.16 -8.27
N GLU A 98 4.00 -1.17 -8.12
CA GLU A 98 4.79 -2.09 -8.95
C GLU A 98 4.67 -1.77 -10.46
N SER A 99 3.48 -1.85 -11.04
CA SER A 99 3.27 -1.56 -12.47
C SER A 99 3.63 -0.13 -12.87
N SER A 100 3.54 0.83 -11.95
CA SER A 100 3.90 2.23 -12.20
C SER A 100 5.43 2.39 -12.23
N LEU A 101 6.12 1.80 -11.27
CA LEU A 101 7.58 1.80 -11.18
C LEU A 101 8.21 1.03 -12.34
N GLU A 102 7.63 -0.10 -12.75
CA GLU A 102 8.02 -0.84 -13.95
C GLU A 102 7.91 0.03 -15.21
N ALA A 103 6.75 0.68 -15.43
CA ALA A 103 6.53 1.56 -16.59
C ALA A 103 7.50 2.75 -16.61
N LEU A 104 7.94 3.21 -15.44
CA LEU A 104 8.89 4.30 -15.27
C LEU A 104 10.36 3.85 -15.34
N LYS A 105 10.62 2.54 -15.45
CA LYS A 105 11.96 1.93 -15.35
C LYS A 105 12.66 2.24 -14.02
N LEU A 106 11.89 2.24 -12.95
CA LEU A 106 12.33 2.43 -11.56
C LEU A 106 12.05 1.14 -10.76
N TRP A 107 12.24 -0.01 -11.39
CA TRP A 107 11.95 -1.32 -10.83
C TRP A 107 13.18 -2.22 -10.92
N ASP A 108 13.39 -3.01 -9.89
CA ASP A 108 14.40 -4.07 -9.83
C ASP A 108 13.68 -5.36 -9.38
N GLU A 109 13.93 -6.47 -10.07
CA GLU A 109 13.19 -7.72 -9.83
C GLU A 109 13.54 -8.39 -8.50
N ASP A 110 14.79 -8.22 -8.04
CA ASP A 110 15.31 -8.85 -6.84
C ASP A 110 15.03 -8.00 -5.59
N GLU A 111 15.32 -6.70 -5.67
CA GLU A 111 15.12 -5.75 -4.58
C GLU A 111 14.43 -4.48 -5.08
N PRO A 112 13.10 -4.56 -5.33
CA PRO A 112 12.32 -3.43 -5.81
C PRO A 112 12.22 -2.32 -4.75
N PRO A 113 11.98 -1.07 -5.17
CA PRO A 113 11.67 0.00 -4.24
C PRO A 113 10.40 -0.30 -3.44
N GLN A 114 10.43 -0.01 -2.14
CA GLN A 114 9.33 -0.28 -1.22
C GLN A 114 8.77 1.02 -0.67
N LEU A 115 7.48 1.28 -0.89
CA LEU A 115 6.79 2.43 -0.31
C LEU A 115 6.56 2.19 1.18
N LEU A 116 7.14 3.05 2.01
CA LEU A 116 7.07 2.95 3.47
C LEU A 116 5.92 3.80 4.01
N GLU A 117 5.86 5.05 3.58
CA GLU A 117 4.94 6.04 4.12
C GLU A 117 4.36 6.93 3.01
N ILE A 118 3.15 7.40 3.25
CA ILE A 118 2.52 8.44 2.44
C ILE A 118 2.04 9.56 3.36
N GLU A 119 2.38 10.79 3.01
CA GLU A 119 1.98 11.99 3.74
C GLU A 119 1.22 12.91 2.80
N GLU A 120 0.10 13.43 3.27
CA GLU A 120 -0.64 14.47 2.58
C GLU A 120 -0.05 15.81 2.97
N LEU A 121 0.23 16.64 1.97
CA LEU A 121 0.80 17.97 2.13
C LEU A 121 -0.20 19.01 1.65
N HIS A 122 -0.21 20.16 2.32
CA HIS A 122 -0.90 21.34 1.84
C HIS A 122 0.06 22.53 1.98
N GLY A 123 0.38 23.16 0.85
CA GLY A 123 1.31 24.29 0.80
C GLY A 123 0.84 25.37 -0.16
N PRO A 124 1.68 26.37 -0.46
CA PRO A 124 1.32 27.51 -1.31
C PRO A 124 0.91 27.11 -2.74
N SER A 125 1.44 25.99 -3.25
CA SER A 125 1.08 25.42 -4.55
C SER A 125 -0.17 24.55 -4.53
N GLY A 126 -0.80 24.36 -3.36
CA GLY A 126 -1.99 23.54 -3.18
C GLY A 126 -1.71 22.21 -2.49
N TYR A 127 -2.66 21.28 -2.65
CA TYR A 127 -2.60 19.95 -2.07
C TYR A 127 -1.66 19.03 -2.87
N GLY A 128 -0.86 18.22 -2.16
CA GLY A 128 0.07 17.27 -2.75
C GLY A 128 0.29 16.04 -1.87
N LEU A 129 1.16 15.16 -2.34
CA LEU A 129 1.52 13.92 -1.66
C LEU A 129 3.03 13.77 -1.58
N ARG A 130 3.53 13.36 -0.42
CA ARG A 130 4.90 12.87 -0.27
C ARG A 130 4.90 11.37 -0.04
N LEU A 131 5.60 10.67 -0.91
CA LEU A 131 5.78 9.23 -0.87
C LEU A 131 7.21 8.93 -0.43
N ARG A 132 7.37 8.21 0.69
CA ARG A 132 8.68 7.80 1.21
C ARG A 132 9.00 6.39 0.78
N PHE A 133 10.07 6.23 0.01
CA PHE A 133 10.53 4.92 -0.46
C PHE A 133 11.80 4.47 0.24
N LYS A 134 11.91 3.16 0.50
CA LYS A 134 13.19 2.46 0.51
C LYS A 134 13.57 2.19 -0.95
N ARG A 135 14.77 2.59 -1.38
CA ARG A 135 15.17 2.58 -2.79
C ARG A 135 15.37 1.19 -3.39
N GLY A 136 15.69 0.20 -2.55
CA GLY A 136 16.14 -1.12 -3.04
C GLY A 136 17.45 -0.98 -3.84
N LYS A 137 17.56 -1.71 -4.95
CA LYS A 137 18.73 -1.62 -5.86
C LYS A 137 18.66 -0.49 -6.89
N VAL A 138 17.58 0.28 -6.95
CA VAL A 138 17.44 1.37 -7.91
C VAL A 138 18.27 2.60 -7.45
N PRO A 139 19.30 3.03 -8.22
CA PRO A 139 20.15 4.17 -7.89
C PRO A 139 19.38 5.50 -7.87
N LEU A 140 19.79 6.43 -7.01
CA LEU A 140 19.12 7.72 -6.86
C LEU A 140 19.16 8.53 -8.16
N GLU A 141 20.21 8.37 -8.94
CA GLU A 141 20.44 9.03 -10.22
C GLU A 141 19.33 8.67 -11.22
N GLN A 142 18.94 7.39 -11.26
CA GLN A 142 17.82 6.95 -12.12
C GLN A 142 16.50 7.60 -11.70
N TRP A 143 16.27 7.76 -10.40
CA TRP A 143 15.10 8.49 -9.90
C TRP A 143 15.12 9.95 -10.37
N GLN A 144 16.25 10.64 -10.20
CA GLN A 144 16.43 12.03 -10.61
C GLN A 144 16.24 12.23 -12.12
N GLU A 145 16.78 11.33 -12.96
CA GLU A 145 16.57 11.36 -14.41
C GLU A 145 15.09 11.22 -14.81
N LYS A 146 14.28 10.54 -13.99
CA LYS A 146 12.85 10.34 -14.25
C LYS A 146 11.96 11.36 -13.54
N GLN A 147 12.53 12.35 -12.85
CA GLN A 147 11.76 13.32 -12.06
C GLN A 147 10.64 14.00 -12.87
N GLU A 148 10.94 14.56 -14.04
CA GLU A 148 9.92 15.22 -14.87
C GLU A 148 8.81 14.25 -15.32
N ARG A 149 9.19 13.03 -15.68
CA ARG A 149 8.26 11.98 -16.12
C ARG A 149 7.37 11.47 -14.97
N LEU A 150 7.93 11.37 -13.75
CA LEU A 150 7.22 10.96 -12.54
C LEU A 150 6.04 11.90 -12.25
N GLY A 151 6.25 13.22 -12.31
CA GLY A 151 5.17 14.20 -12.08
C GLY A 151 4.01 13.99 -13.05
N ARG A 152 4.31 13.97 -14.36
CA ARG A 152 3.32 13.79 -15.43
C ARG A 152 2.63 12.42 -15.43
N PHE A 153 3.29 11.40 -14.89
CA PHE A 153 2.75 10.03 -14.86
C PHE A 153 1.56 9.91 -13.90
N PHE A 154 1.61 10.58 -12.75
CA PHE A 154 0.53 10.49 -11.75
C PHE A 154 -0.65 11.40 -12.07
N ALA A 155 -0.41 12.64 -12.52
CA ALA A 155 -1.45 13.50 -13.04
C ALA A 155 -0.87 14.61 -13.93
N LYS A 156 -1.72 15.22 -14.77
CA LYS A 156 -1.34 16.44 -15.50
C LYS A 156 -1.17 17.59 -14.52
N GLY A 157 -0.24 18.50 -14.80
CA GLY A 157 0.01 19.68 -13.96
C GLY A 157 0.79 19.41 -12.67
N LEU A 158 1.20 18.16 -12.39
CA LEU A 158 2.03 17.84 -11.22
C LEU A 158 3.53 17.92 -11.53
N GLN A 159 4.27 18.44 -10.56
CA GLN A 159 5.72 18.38 -10.48
C GLN A 159 6.13 17.37 -9.42
N ALA A 160 7.10 16.53 -9.78
CA ALA A 160 7.77 15.67 -8.83
C ALA A 160 9.06 16.33 -8.34
N GLN A 161 9.36 16.17 -7.06
CA GLN A 161 10.63 16.53 -6.45
C GLN A 161 11.17 15.33 -5.68
N ILE A 162 12.45 15.03 -5.87
CA ILE A 162 13.10 13.86 -5.29
C ILE A 162 14.12 14.34 -4.28
N THR A 163 13.98 13.90 -3.04
CA THR A 163 14.87 14.26 -1.93
C THR A 163 15.48 12.99 -1.36
N ALA A 164 16.82 12.89 -1.39
CA ALA A 164 17.51 11.77 -0.80
C ALA A 164 17.43 11.83 0.73
N LEU A 165 17.08 10.71 1.36
CA LEU A 165 17.07 10.56 2.81
C LEU A 165 18.12 9.53 3.21
N GLY A 166 19.36 10.00 3.35
CA GLY A 166 20.52 9.14 3.60
C GLY A 166 20.79 8.20 2.43
N SER A 167 21.39 7.04 2.73
CA SER A 167 21.86 6.11 1.70
C SER A 167 20.80 5.18 1.13
N ALA A 168 19.70 4.89 1.85
CA ALA A 168 18.78 3.82 1.45
C ALA A 168 17.34 4.29 1.17
N ARG A 169 17.02 5.56 1.41
CA ARG A 169 15.67 6.09 1.31
C ARG A 169 15.62 7.36 0.47
N LEU A 170 14.45 7.65 -0.07
CA LEU A 170 14.14 8.92 -0.72
C LEU A 170 12.69 9.31 -0.42
N ASP A 171 12.43 10.60 -0.49
CA ASP A 171 11.08 11.16 -0.55
C ASP A 171 10.81 11.63 -1.99
N LEU A 172 9.70 11.15 -2.55
CA LEU A 172 9.10 11.63 -3.80
C LEU A 172 7.93 12.53 -3.43
N THR A 173 8.08 13.82 -3.67
CA THR A 173 7.04 14.82 -3.41
C THR A 173 6.35 15.18 -4.70
N LEU A 174 5.02 15.01 -4.76
CA LEU A 174 4.15 15.38 -5.86
C LEU A 174 3.36 16.61 -5.45
N LEU A 175 3.61 17.74 -6.11
CA LEU A 175 2.93 19.01 -5.88
C LEU A 175 2.40 19.56 -7.20
N PRO A 176 1.33 20.36 -7.20
CA PRO A 176 0.93 21.10 -8.38
C PRO A 176 2.06 22.03 -8.83
N ALA A 177 2.28 22.14 -10.14
CA ALA A 177 3.18 23.13 -10.71
C ALA A 177 2.72 24.52 -10.26
N ALA A 178 3.63 25.33 -9.71
CA ALA A 178 3.34 26.72 -9.39
C ALA A 178 3.04 27.46 -10.71
N GLY A 179 1.76 27.53 -11.08
CA GLY A 179 1.34 28.07 -12.38
C GLY A 179 -0.09 27.74 -12.84
N GLU A 180 -0.82 26.79 -12.25
CA GLU A 180 -2.19 26.45 -12.69
C GLU A 180 -3.29 26.82 -11.67
N HIS A 181 -3.08 27.89 -10.90
CA HIS A 181 -4.21 28.67 -10.36
C HIS A 181 -4.45 29.87 -11.28
N GLY A 182 -5.04 29.60 -12.44
CA GLY A 182 -5.32 30.61 -13.45
C GLY A 182 -6.27 30.10 -14.53
N GLN A 183 -7.56 30.39 -14.34
CA GLN A 183 -8.64 30.45 -15.32
C GLN A 183 -9.21 29.10 -15.82
N GLN A 184 -10.39 28.76 -15.32
CA GLN A 184 -11.67 28.98 -16.02
C GLN A 184 -12.82 29.01 -15.02
#